data_AF-A0A2H0MX97-F1
#
_entry.id   AF-A0A2H0MX97-F1
#
_cell.length_a   1.000
_cell.length_b   1.000
_cell.length_c   1.000
_cell.angle_alpha   90.00
_cell.angle_beta   90.00
_cell.angle_gamma   90.00
#
_symmetry.space_group_name_H-M   'P 1'
#
loop_
_entity.id
_entity.type
_entity.pdbx_description
1 polymer ?
#
loop_
_entity_poly.entity_id
_entity_poly.type
_entity_poly.pdbx_seq_one_letter_code
_entity_poly.pdbx_strand_id
1 'polypeptide(L)'
;MNMDMICDVCNTVVSHNLGKIVSAKDFKTLMTQGFGIHKTNIEMLTSSGISQDEAINILKQQYATSTTDWFLCPQCEIEATEAMRGNGSTS
;
A
#
# COMPACT_ATOMS: atom_id res chain seq x y z
N MET A 1 5.52 8.13 -25.56
CA MET A 1 4.60 7.07 -25.07
C MET A 1 4.50 7.24 -23.57
N ASN A 2 3.31 7.54 -23.05
CA ASN A 2 3.09 7.48 -21.60
C ASN A 2 2.97 6.00 -21.23
N MET A 3 3.81 5.55 -20.31
CA MET A 3 3.72 4.20 -19.74
C MET A 3 2.81 4.31 -18.53
N ASP A 4 1.64 3.70 -18.59
CA ASP A 4 0.72 3.65 -17.46
C ASP A 4 1.06 2.45 -16.57
N MET A 5 0.98 2.65 -15.26
CA MET A 5 1.25 1.64 -14.24
C MET A 5 0.11 1.58 -13.23
N ILE A 6 -0.03 0.44 -12.59
CA ILE A 6 -1.05 0.20 -11.56
C ILE A 6 -0.41 0.46 -10.21
N CYS A 7 -1.03 1.29 -9.38
CA CYS A 7 -0.63 1.47 -7.98
C CYS A 7 -0.80 0.16 -7.22
N ASP A 8 0.27 -0.33 -6.60
CA ASP A 8 0.26 -1.62 -5.90
C ASP A 8 -0.61 -1.62 -4.62
N VAL A 9 -1.06 -0.44 -4.16
CA VAL A 9 -1.90 -0.29 -2.95
C VAL A 9 -3.38 -0.18 -3.28
N CYS A 10 -3.77 0.75 -4.17
CA CYS A 10 -5.17 1.04 -4.44
C CYS A 10 -5.65 0.55 -5.82
N ASN A 11 -4.76 -0.07 -6.61
CA ASN A 11 -5.01 -0.53 -7.99
C ASN A 11 -5.41 0.58 -8.97
N THR A 12 -5.22 1.85 -8.62
CA THR A 12 -5.47 2.97 -9.54
C THR A 12 -4.41 3.01 -10.64
N VAL A 13 -4.85 3.19 -11.89
CA VAL A 13 -3.96 3.40 -13.04
C VAL A 13 -3.46 4.84 -13.03
N VAL A 14 -2.15 5.02 -13.13
CA VAL A 14 -1.50 6.34 -13.18
C VAL A 14 -0.30 6.29 -14.13
N SER A 15 -0.01 7.40 -14.80
CA SER A 15 1.20 7.49 -15.61
C SER A 15 2.45 7.32 -14.74
N HIS A 16 3.39 6.50 -15.22
CA HIS A 16 4.60 6.10 -14.48
C HIS A 16 5.38 7.29 -13.91
N ASN A 17 5.45 8.40 -14.63
CA ASN A 17 6.14 9.62 -14.22
C ASN A 17 5.48 10.39 -13.07
N LEU A 18 4.24 10.06 -12.72
CA LEU A 18 3.51 10.68 -11.61
C LEU A 18 3.53 9.81 -10.35
N GLY A 19 3.87 8.52 -10.46
CA GLY A 19 3.99 7.66 -9.30
C GLY A 19 5.40 7.65 -8.72
N LYS A 20 5.53 6.98 -7.57
CA LYS A 20 6.79 6.85 -6.84
C LYS A 20 7.08 5.41 -6.53
N ILE A 21 8.33 5.02 -6.75
CA ILE A 21 8.85 3.73 -6.31
C ILE A 21 9.29 3.85 -4.84
N VAL A 22 8.75 2.97 -4.01
CA VAL A 22 9.08 2.82 -2.60
C VAL A 22 9.76 1.46 -2.41
N SER A 23 10.89 1.45 -1.70
CA SER A 23 11.62 0.21 -1.48
C SER A 23 10.80 -0.78 -0.65
N ALA A 24 11.02 -2.08 -0.83
CA ALA A 24 10.39 -3.11 0.01
C ALA A 24 10.61 -2.85 1.51
N LYS A 25 11.77 -2.29 1.89
CA LYS A 25 12.11 -1.94 3.27
C LYS A 25 11.25 -0.77 3.78
N ASP A 26 11.16 0.31 3.02
CA ASP A 26 10.39 1.49 3.42
C ASP A 26 8.89 1.16 3.47
N PHE A 27 8.40 0.35 2.52
CA PHE A 27 7.03 -0.12 2.52
C PHE A 27 6.70 -0.94 3.78
N LYS A 28 7.62 -1.79 4.24
CA LYS A 28 7.44 -2.51 5.52
C LYS A 28 7.35 -1.56 6.70
N THR A 29 8.16 -0.51 6.75
CA THR A 29 8.05 0.51 7.78
C THR A 29 6.70 1.22 7.73
N LEU A 30 6.22 1.61 6.55
CA LEU A 30 4.89 2.21 6.37
C LEU A 30 3.76 1.31 6.89
N MET A 31 3.83 -0.01 6.62
CA MET A 31 2.83 -0.95 7.13
C MET A 31 2.79 -1.06 8.65
N THR A 32 3.94 -1.02 9.32
CA THR A 32 3.95 -0.99 10.79
C THR A 32 3.26 0.23 11.37
N GLN A 33 3.05 1.27 10.54
CA GLN A 33 2.36 2.51 10.88
C GLN A 33 0.90 2.54 10.40
N GLY A 34 0.37 1.41 9.90
CA GLY A 34 -1.03 1.28 9.49
C GLY A 34 -1.30 1.56 8.00
N PHE A 35 -0.27 1.84 7.20
CA PHE A 35 -0.41 2.04 5.75
C PHE A 35 -0.51 0.71 4.97
N GLY A 36 -1.02 0.76 3.73
CA GLY A 36 -0.97 -0.34 2.76
C GLY A 36 -2.15 -1.31 2.79
N ILE A 37 -2.93 -1.34 3.88
CA ILE A 37 -4.17 -2.13 3.95
C ILE A 37 -5.33 -1.28 3.42
N HIS A 38 -5.44 -1.22 2.10
CA HIS A 38 -6.50 -0.46 1.42
C HIS A 38 -7.80 -1.27 1.30
N LYS A 39 -8.94 -0.58 1.36
CA LYS A 39 -10.28 -1.18 1.28
C LYS A 39 -10.45 -2.03 0.02
N THR A 40 -9.96 -1.57 -1.13
CA THR A 40 -10.02 -2.32 -2.41
C THR A 40 -9.37 -3.70 -2.33
N ASN A 41 -8.22 -3.83 -1.67
CA ASN A 41 -7.52 -5.12 -1.55
C ASN A 41 -8.22 -6.04 -0.55
N ILE A 42 -8.81 -5.46 0.51
CA ILE A 42 -9.70 -6.20 1.41
C ILE A 42 -10.93 -6.71 0.64
N GLU A 43 -11.62 -5.83 -0.10
CA GLU A 43 -12.82 -6.16 -0.89
C GLU A 43 -12.54 -7.26 -1.92
N MET A 44 -11.36 -7.25 -2.54
CA MET A 44 -10.93 -8.30 -3.45
C MET A 44 -10.91 -9.67 -2.76
N LEU A 45 -10.31 -9.79 -1.58
CA LEU A 45 -10.26 -11.04 -0.83
C LEU A 45 -11.63 -11.41 -0.24
N THR A 46 -12.37 -10.45 0.30
CA THR A 46 -13.68 -10.73 0.90
C THR A 46 -14.74 -11.11 -0.14
N SER A 47 -14.60 -10.64 -1.39
CA SER A 47 -15.46 -11.08 -2.50
C SER A 47 -15.32 -12.59 -2.80
N SER A 48 -14.22 -13.21 -2.38
CA SER A 48 -13.99 -14.66 -2.49
C SER A 48 -14.48 -15.48 -1.28
N GLY A 49 -15.16 -14.84 -0.32
CA GLY A 49 -15.70 -15.49 0.88
C GLY A 49 -14.76 -15.49 2.09
N ILE A 50 -13.61 -14.81 2.00
CA ILE A 50 -12.68 -14.62 3.11
C ILE A 50 -13.26 -13.58 4.09
N SER A 51 -13.13 -13.80 5.39
CA SER A 51 -13.56 -12.80 6.38
C SER A 51 -12.69 -11.53 6.31
N GLN A 52 -13.21 -10.38 6.71
CA GLN A 52 -12.45 -9.13 6.69
C GLN A 52 -11.15 -9.22 7.52
N ASP A 53 -11.21 -9.81 8.71
CA ASP A 53 -10.04 -9.95 9.59
C ASP A 53 -8.98 -10.88 8.99
N GLU A 54 -9.42 -11.97 8.37
CA GLU A 54 -8.53 -12.89 7.67
C GLU A 54 -7.91 -12.26 6.43
N ALA A 55 -8.67 -11.49 5.65
CA ALA A 55 -8.16 -10.74 4.51
C ALA A 55 -7.06 -9.74 4.94
N ILE A 56 -7.28 -9.01 6.04
CA ILE A 56 -6.28 -8.10 6.61
C ILE A 56 -5.01 -8.88 7.00
N ASN A 57 -5.15 -10.03 7.63
CA ASN A 57 -4.01 -10.85 8.03
C ASN A 57 -3.23 -11.41 6.82
N ILE A 58 -3.94 -11.88 5.78
CA ILE A 58 -3.32 -12.35 4.53
C ILE A 58 -2.52 -11.23 3.87
N LEU A 59 -3.11 -10.04 3.73
CA LEU A 59 -2.43 -8.89 3.13
C LEU A 59 -1.19 -8.49 3.94
N LYS A 60 -1.30 -8.44 5.28
CA LYS A 60 -0.15 -8.18 6.16
C LYS A 60 0.98 -9.19 5.95
N GLN A 61 0.68 -10.47 5.86
CA GLN A 61 1.68 -11.53 5.64
C GLN A 61 2.31 -11.45 4.24
N GLN A 62 1.51 -11.26 3.20
CA GLN A 62 1.98 -11.11 1.82
C GLN A 62 2.95 -9.94 1.71
N TYR A 63 2.60 -8.80 2.29
CA TYR A 63 3.43 -7.62 2.20
C TYR A 63 4.68 -7.71 3.08
N ALA A 64 4.60 -8.33 4.27
CA ALA A 64 5.75 -8.52 5.16
C ALA A 64 6.84 -9.40 4.52
N THR A 65 6.43 -10.36 3.69
CA THR A 65 7.32 -11.26 2.96
C THR A 65 7.76 -10.71 1.61
N SER A 66 7.16 -9.63 1.12
CA SER A 66 7.54 -9.00 -0.13
C SER A 66 9.01 -8.51 -0.12
N THR A 67 9.70 -8.75 -1.23
CA THR A 67 11.08 -8.30 -1.49
C THR A 67 11.18 -7.37 -2.68
N THR A 68 10.06 -7.08 -3.35
CA THR A 68 9.99 -6.22 -4.52
C THR A 68 9.69 -4.78 -4.11
N ASP A 69 10.19 -3.83 -4.88
CA ASP A 69 9.80 -2.44 -4.73
C ASP A 69 8.34 -2.24 -5.15
N TRP A 70 7.72 -1.20 -4.60
CA TRP A 70 6.30 -0.90 -4.71
C TRP A 70 6.08 0.42 -5.43
N PHE A 71 5.19 0.45 -6.42
CA PHE A 71 4.79 1.64 -7.14
C PHE A 71 3.53 2.26 -6.51
N LEU A 72 3.65 3.48 -6.00
CA LEU A 72 2.57 4.23 -5.39
C LEU A 72 2.10 5.35 -6.33
N CYS A 73 0.78 5.52 -6.47
CA CYS A 73 0.21 6.72 -7.09
C CYS A 73 0.37 7.94 -6.15
N PRO A 74 0.22 9.18 -6.65
CA PRO A 74 0.34 10.40 -5.84
C PRO A 74 -0.48 10.38 -4.54
N GLN A 75 -1.71 9.85 -4.60
CA GLN A 75 -2.58 9.77 -3.43
C GLN A 75 -2.00 8.84 -2.36
N CYS A 76 -1.56 7.64 -2.76
CA CYS A 76 -0.95 6.68 -1.84
C CYS A 76 0.42 7.16 -1.34
N GLU A 77 1.16 7.96 -2.11
CA GLU A 77 2.39 8.60 -1.63
C GLU A 77 2.10 9.61 -0.51
N ILE A 78 1.05 10.43 -0.66
CA ILE A 78 0.64 11.41 0.36
C ILE A 78 0.27 10.67 1.65
N GLU A 79 -0.59 9.66 1.55
CA GLU A 79 -1.01 8.83 2.70
C GLU A 79 0.18 8.12 3.37
N ALA A 80 1.12 7.59 2.58
CA ALA A 80 2.35 7.01 3.11
C ALA A 80 3.18 8.04 3.89
N THR A 81 3.32 9.25 3.33
CA THR A 81 4.07 10.34 3.97
C THR A 81 3.39 10.79 5.27
N GLU A 82 2.07 10.84 5.31
CA GLU A 82 1.30 11.16 6.51
C GLU A 82 1.45 10.09 7.59
N ALA A 83 1.42 8.81 7.23
CA ALA A 83 1.67 7.69 8.14
C ALA A 83 3.05 7.80 8.81
N MET A 84 4.08 8.23 8.07
CA MET A 84 5.41 8.48 8.62
C MET A 84 5.46 9.67 9.58
N ARG A 85 4.63 10.70 9.36
CA ARG A 85 4.62 11.93 10.17
C ARG A 85 3.77 11.83 11.43
N GLY A 86 2.71 11.02 11.41
CA GLY A 86 1.78 10.83 12.53
C GLY A 86 2.41 10.30 13.82
N ASN A 87 3.62 9.71 13.76
CA ASN A 87 4.38 9.27 14.93
C ASN A 87 5.21 10.37 15.62
N GLY A 88 5.13 11.63 15.16
CA GLY A 88 5.76 12.78 15.80
C GLY A 88 4.87 13.55 16.79
N SER A 89 3.64 13.09 17.04
CA SER A 89 2.65 13.82 17.86
C SER A 89 1.91 12.91 18.84
N THR A 90 2.67 12.29 19.73
CA THR A 90 2.19 11.96 21.09
C THR A 90 3.19 12.56 22.07
N SER A 91 2.93 13.81 22.46
CA SER A 91 3.41 14.44 23.69
C SER A 91 2.23 14.61 24.63
#